data_AF-A0A414Z7S9-F1
#
_entry.id   AF-A0A414Z7S9-F1
#
_cell.length_a   1.000
_cell.length_b   1.000
_cell.length_c   1.000
_cell.angle_alpha   90.00
_cell.angle_beta   90.00
_cell.angle_gamma   90.00
#
_symmetry.space_group_name_H-M   'P 1'
#
loop_
_entity.id
_entity.type
_entity.pdbx_description
1 polymer ?
#
loop_
_entity_poly.entity_id
_entity_poly.type
_entity_poly.pdbx_seq_one_letter_code
_entity_poly.pdbx_strand_id
1 'polypeptide(L)'
;MNKRILSFLIGVATMMCNGMSCGAQTQRESYVDIFSGVEFNYRNIYYNNKLYDLLINLTPGFKWHLKHQWMIAAEGYVPIYNDYGERYKRIRLNMAVVSKEAQWGKQFFKFSGGLFGRERYGIDMKWMYPMNHWLAVDAQIGYTGFCSMAVDWECSKMERVTGWIGARMYMNKLNTEFRLQGGRYIYEDYGVRGECMRHFKHCTVGVYAQYSDWGEENFGFKVVMMIPPYKRKMRKINFRPASNFRLTYNLQADPYSMLMYRTDPEENEREGNFNRNSLQWGANRMPADFSEKEGGSGK
;
A
#
# COMPACT_ATOMS: atom_id res chain seq x y z
N MET A 1 -14.93 1.28 24.87
CA MET A 1 -13.59 0.96 24.35
C MET A 1 -12.90 0.00 25.31
N ASN A 2 -12.49 -1.17 24.83
CA ASN A 2 -12.00 -2.26 25.69
C ASN A 2 -10.68 -1.84 26.39
N LYS A 3 -10.50 -2.09 27.69
CA LYS A 3 -9.31 -1.62 28.46
C LYS A 3 -7.98 -2.06 27.84
N ARG A 4 -7.96 -3.22 27.16
CA ARG A 4 -6.82 -3.76 26.40
C ARG A 4 -6.48 -2.98 25.13
N ILE A 5 -7.49 -2.44 24.44
CA ILE A 5 -7.32 -1.63 23.22
C ILE A 5 -6.81 -0.24 23.60
N LEU A 6 -7.32 0.33 24.69
CA LEU A 6 -6.84 1.62 25.21
C LEU A 6 -5.36 1.51 25.64
N SER A 7 -4.96 0.42 26.29
CA SER A 7 -3.56 0.21 26.69
C SER A 7 -2.63 -0.04 25.49
N PHE A 8 -3.08 -0.75 24.46
CA PHE A 8 -2.34 -0.89 23.19
C PHE A 8 -2.18 0.46 22.47
N LEU A 9 -3.27 1.25 22.37
CA LEU A 9 -3.25 2.60 21.79
C LEU A 9 -2.32 3.55 22.55
N ILE A 10 -2.36 3.51 23.88
CA ILE A 10 -1.44 4.28 24.73
C ILE A 10 0.00 3.84 24.46
N GLY A 11 0.29 2.53 24.46
CA GLY A 11 1.63 2.00 24.18
C GLY A 11 2.18 2.39 22.80
N VAL A 12 1.35 2.35 21.76
CA VAL A 12 1.69 2.82 20.41
C VAL A 12 1.95 4.34 20.42
N ALA A 13 1.11 5.12 21.11
CA ALA A 13 1.31 6.56 21.25
C ALA A 13 2.59 6.91 22.03
N THR A 14 2.94 6.17 23.10
CA THR A 14 4.21 6.36 23.81
C THR A 14 5.42 5.96 22.97
N MET A 15 5.34 4.91 22.14
CA MET A 15 6.39 4.59 21.15
C MET A 15 6.50 5.65 20.05
N MET A 16 5.40 6.30 19.67
CA MET A 16 5.42 7.41 18.72
C MET A 16 6.04 8.68 19.32
N CYS A 17 5.90 8.93 20.63
CA CYS A 17 6.33 10.16 21.28
C CYS A 17 7.73 10.07 21.93
N ASN A 18 8.13 8.90 22.45
CA ASN A 18 9.45 8.73 23.07
C ASN A 18 10.46 8.21 22.04
N GLY A 19 11.56 8.94 21.87
CA GLY A 19 12.54 8.76 20.82
C GLY A 19 13.08 7.33 20.69
N MET A 20 12.52 6.58 19.75
CA MET A 20 13.23 5.47 19.12
C MET A 20 14.37 6.06 18.29
N SER A 21 15.59 5.61 18.57
CA SER A 21 16.83 6.15 18.02
C SER A 21 16.75 6.26 16.49
N CYS A 22 16.71 7.50 16.02
CA CYS A 22 16.72 7.86 14.61
C CYS A 22 18.09 7.56 14.00
N GLY A 23 18.31 6.31 13.59
CA GLY A 23 19.45 5.93 12.77
C GLY A 23 19.36 6.62 11.40
N ALA A 24 20.39 7.40 11.06
CA ALA A 24 20.66 8.03 9.77
C ALA A 24 19.43 8.66 9.10
N GLN A 25 18.88 9.71 9.71
CA GLN A 25 17.89 10.58 9.06
C GLN A 25 18.53 11.25 7.84
N THR A 26 18.19 10.83 6.63
CA THR A 26 18.34 11.69 5.47
C THR A 26 17.37 12.86 5.67
N GLN A 27 17.91 13.99 6.12
CA GLN A 27 17.18 15.23 6.39
C GLN A 27 16.62 15.80 5.07
N ARG A 28 15.51 15.25 4.60
CA ARG A 28 14.72 15.88 3.53
C ARG A 28 13.91 17.03 4.14
N GLU A 29 14.00 18.20 3.53
CA GLU A 29 13.05 19.29 3.80
C GLU A 29 11.62 18.80 3.55
N SER A 30 10.65 19.40 4.23
CA SER A 30 9.24 19.06 3.97
C SER A 30 8.88 19.43 2.53
N TYR A 31 8.26 18.49 1.81
CA TYR A 31 7.81 18.71 0.42
C TYR A 31 6.45 18.05 0.18
N VAL A 32 5.76 18.55 -0.83
CA VAL A 32 4.43 18.10 -1.24
C VAL A 32 4.51 17.57 -2.66
N ASP A 33 4.06 16.35 -2.86
CA ASP A 33 3.83 15.75 -4.16
C ASP A 33 2.33 15.77 -4.46
N ILE A 34 1.95 16.43 -5.55
CA ILE A 34 0.62 16.35 -6.14
C ILE A 34 0.74 15.43 -7.35
N PHE A 35 -0.09 14.40 -7.39
CA PHE A 35 -0.06 13.42 -8.45
C PHE A 35 -1.45 13.03 -8.94
N SER A 36 -1.47 12.44 -10.13
CA SER A 36 -2.67 11.88 -10.72
C SER A 36 -2.35 10.59 -11.44
N GLY A 37 -3.16 9.55 -11.21
CA GLY A 37 -3.09 8.26 -11.89
C GLY A 37 -4.42 7.88 -12.52
N VAL A 38 -4.46 6.67 -13.06
CA VAL A 38 -5.68 6.05 -13.57
C VAL A 38 -5.82 4.67 -12.93
N GLU A 39 -6.97 4.44 -12.31
CA GLU A 39 -7.38 3.10 -11.88
C GLU A 39 -8.21 2.47 -13.01
N PHE A 40 -7.72 1.36 -13.53
CA PHE A 40 -8.38 0.57 -14.56
C PHE A 40 -8.78 -0.78 -13.98
N ASN A 41 -10.09 -1.02 -13.85
CA ASN A 41 -10.64 -2.32 -13.47
C ASN A 41 -11.45 -2.87 -14.63
N TYR A 42 -11.30 -4.17 -14.88
CA TYR A 42 -12.09 -4.90 -15.85
C TYR A 42 -12.49 -6.25 -15.25
N ARG A 43 -13.65 -6.76 -15.64
CA ARG A 43 -14.11 -8.09 -15.25
C ARG A 43 -14.86 -8.74 -16.41
N ASN A 44 -14.63 -10.04 -16.59
CA ASN A 44 -15.40 -10.86 -17.51
C ASN A 44 -16.43 -11.65 -16.70
N ILE A 45 -17.47 -10.94 -16.24
CA ILE A 45 -18.68 -11.58 -15.72
C ILE A 45 -19.80 -11.22 -16.69
N TYR A 46 -20.53 -12.20 -17.19
CA TYR A 46 -21.57 -12.01 -18.20
C TYR A 46 -22.82 -11.38 -17.56
N TYR A 47 -22.70 -10.13 -17.11
CA TYR A 47 -23.72 -9.44 -16.31
C TYR A 47 -24.53 -8.42 -17.14
N ASN A 48 -23.89 -7.71 -18.07
CA ASN A 48 -24.51 -6.63 -18.86
C ASN A 48 -24.63 -6.96 -20.37
N ASN A 49 -24.71 -8.23 -20.77
CA ASN A 49 -24.61 -8.68 -22.17
C ASN A 49 -23.35 -8.17 -22.92
N LYS A 50 -22.32 -7.76 -22.18
CA LYS A 50 -21.01 -7.35 -22.68
C LYS A 50 -19.99 -8.42 -22.32
N LEU A 51 -18.96 -8.57 -23.16
CA LEU A 51 -17.84 -9.49 -22.90
C LEU A 51 -16.98 -9.04 -21.70
N TYR A 52 -16.91 -7.72 -21.46
CA TYR A 52 -16.21 -7.13 -20.33
C TYR A 52 -17.00 -5.94 -19.77
N ASP A 53 -17.12 -5.87 -18.46
CA ASP A 53 -17.45 -4.63 -17.76
C ASP A 53 -16.16 -3.86 -17.48
N LEU A 54 -16.17 -2.55 -17.71
CA LEU A 54 -15.02 -1.67 -17.47
C LEU A 54 -15.34 -0.61 -16.41
N LEU A 55 -14.33 -0.27 -15.60
CA LEU A 55 -14.37 0.85 -14.66
C LEU A 55 -13.04 1.61 -14.74
N ILE A 56 -13.12 2.88 -15.12
CA ILE A 56 -11.98 3.78 -15.29
C ILE A 56 -12.17 4.97 -14.35
N ASN A 57 -11.29 5.10 -13.36
CA ASN A 57 -11.28 6.22 -12.42
C ASN A 57 -9.99 7.03 -12.57
N LEU A 58 -10.09 8.36 -12.61
CA LEU A 58 -8.94 9.22 -12.33
C LEU A 58 -8.67 9.21 -10.82
N THR A 59 -7.40 9.16 -10.45
CA THR A 59 -6.94 9.12 -9.06
C THR A 59 -6.07 10.34 -8.72
N PRO A 60 -6.67 11.55 -8.63
CA PRO A 60 -5.93 12.69 -8.12
C PRO A 60 -5.62 12.46 -6.63
N GLY A 61 -4.36 12.67 -6.27
CA GLY A 61 -3.89 12.50 -4.91
C GLY A 61 -2.77 13.47 -4.56
N PHE A 62 -2.50 13.58 -3.26
CA PHE A 62 -1.35 14.31 -2.77
C PHE A 62 -0.67 13.55 -1.63
N LYS A 63 0.62 13.79 -1.49
CA LYS A 63 1.46 13.32 -0.39
C LYS A 63 2.29 14.48 0.13
N TRP A 64 2.14 14.78 1.42
CA TRP A 64 2.97 15.72 2.12
C TRP A 64 3.94 14.94 3.00
N HIS A 65 5.21 15.00 2.64
CA HIS A 65 6.32 14.48 3.44
C HIS A 65 6.77 15.56 4.43
N LEU A 66 6.69 15.27 5.71
CA LEU A 66 7.13 16.15 6.79
C LEU A 66 8.41 15.63 7.42
N LYS A 67 9.05 16.48 8.23
CA LYS A 67 10.22 16.09 9.04
C LYS A 67 9.89 14.91 9.96
N HIS A 68 10.91 14.18 10.37
CA HIS A 68 10.79 13.02 11.26
C HIS A 68 9.91 11.88 10.71
N GLN A 69 9.96 11.67 9.39
CA GLN A 69 9.27 10.57 8.70
C GLN A 69 7.75 10.54 8.89
N TRP A 70 7.15 11.71 9.12
CA TRP A 70 5.71 11.90 9.04
C TRP A 70 5.29 12.06 7.58
N MET A 71 4.16 11.47 7.21
CA MET A 71 3.56 11.61 5.90
C MET A 71 2.05 11.78 6.04
N ILE A 72 1.49 12.76 5.33
CA ILE A 72 0.05 12.91 5.15
C ILE A 72 -0.24 12.60 3.69
N ALA A 73 -1.16 11.68 3.42
CA ALA A 73 -1.54 11.30 2.07
C ALA A 73 -3.05 11.31 1.90
N ALA A 74 -3.55 11.81 0.78
CA ALA A 74 -4.95 11.65 0.43
C ALA A 74 -5.10 11.39 -1.07
N GLU A 75 -6.15 10.66 -1.43
CA GLU A 75 -6.49 10.35 -2.82
C GLU A 75 -8.01 10.25 -2.97
N GLY A 76 -8.52 10.76 -4.10
CA GLY A 76 -9.92 10.63 -4.49
C GLY A 76 -10.08 9.81 -5.76
N TYR A 77 -11.27 9.26 -5.97
CA TYR A 77 -11.67 8.69 -7.26
C TYR A 77 -12.64 9.64 -7.97
N VAL A 78 -12.30 9.95 -9.21
CA VAL A 78 -13.20 10.65 -10.14
C VAL A 78 -13.53 9.68 -11.27
N PRO A 79 -14.76 9.15 -11.33
CA PRO A 79 -15.14 8.17 -12.35
C PRO A 79 -15.21 8.83 -13.73
N ILE A 80 -14.51 8.25 -14.71
CA ILE A 80 -14.55 8.67 -16.13
C ILE A 80 -15.48 7.74 -16.91
N TYR A 81 -15.38 6.43 -16.69
CA TYR A 81 -16.21 5.41 -17.33
C TYR A 81 -16.58 4.34 -16.32
N ASN A 82 -17.84 3.88 -16.32
CA ASN A 82 -18.33 2.98 -15.30
C ASN A 82 -19.48 2.08 -15.80
N ASP A 83 -19.18 0.80 -16.00
CA ASP A 83 -20.15 -0.29 -16.21
C ASP A 83 -20.43 -1.10 -14.92
N TYR A 84 -19.78 -0.77 -13.79
CA TYR A 84 -19.85 -1.50 -12.52
C TYR A 84 -21.08 -1.15 -11.67
N GLY A 85 -21.88 -0.17 -12.09
CA GLY A 85 -23.15 0.22 -11.44
C GLY A 85 -23.12 1.57 -10.71
N GLU A 86 -24.28 1.97 -10.17
CA GLU A 86 -24.51 3.32 -9.60
C GLU A 86 -23.52 3.71 -8.49
N ARG A 87 -23.05 2.75 -7.68
CA ARG A 87 -22.11 2.98 -6.57
C ARG A 87 -20.81 3.67 -7.02
N TYR A 88 -20.38 3.42 -8.25
CA TYR A 88 -19.11 3.92 -8.79
C TYR A 88 -19.27 5.19 -9.63
N LYS A 89 -20.47 5.78 -9.72
CA LYS A 89 -20.72 7.00 -10.51
C LYS A 89 -20.35 8.30 -9.81
N ARG A 90 -20.20 8.29 -8.48
CA ARG A 90 -19.95 9.50 -7.68
C ARG A 90 -18.46 9.73 -7.44
N ILE A 91 -18.06 11.00 -7.33
CA ILE A 91 -16.73 11.36 -6.82
C ILE A 91 -16.67 10.93 -5.35
N ARG A 92 -15.61 10.20 -4.99
CA ARG A 92 -15.48 9.62 -3.64
C ARG A 92 -14.05 9.73 -3.15
N LEU A 93 -13.89 9.90 -1.83
CA LEU A 93 -12.58 9.84 -1.21
C LEU A 93 -12.11 8.37 -1.16
N ASN A 94 -10.94 8.08 -1.71
CA ASN A 94 -10.34 6.75 -1.62
C ASN A 94 -9.61 6.56 -0.29
N MET A 95 -8.81 7.55 0.08
CA MET A 95 -8.02 7.53 1.31
C MET A 95 -7.65 8.92 1.80
N ALA A 96 -7.47 9.02 3.12
CA ALA A 96 -6.92 10.15 3.83
C ALA A 96 -6.20 9.62 5.07
N VAL A 97 -4.87 9.52 4.98
CA VAL A 97 -4.02 8.80 5.92
C VAL A 97 -2.93 9.69 6.45
N VAL A 98 -2.72 9.63 7.76
CA VAL A 98 -1.51 10.12 8.42
C VAL A 98 -0.68 8.90 8.78
N SER A 99 0.59 8.89 8.39
CA SER A 99 1.52 7.81 8.72
C SER A 99 2.83 8.34 9.30
N LYS A 100 3.45 7.52 10.14
CA LYS A 100 4.76 7.74 10.73
C LYS A 100 5.58 6.48 10.59
N GLU A 101 6.76 6.62 10.00
CA GLU A 101 7.76 5.55 10.01
C GLU A 101 8.70 5.72 11.21
N ALA A 102 9.12 4.59 11.78
CA ALA A 102 10.06 4.52 12.87
C ALA A 102 10.95 3.29 12.69
N GLN A 103 12.19 3.39 13.14
CA GLN A 103 13.15 2.29 13.07
C GLN A 103 13.72 2.05 14.48
N TRP A 104 13.77 0.78 14.87
CA TRP A 104 14.46 0.33 16.09
C TRP A 104 15.48 -0.73 15.70
N GLY A 105 16.75 -0.36 15.62
CA GLY A 105 17.82 -1.27 15.21
C GLY A 105 17.54 -1.81 13.80
N LYS A 106 17.34 -3.14 13.70
CA LYS A 106 16.97 -3.82 12.44
C LYS A 106 15.45 -3.94 12.24
N GLN A 107 14.62 -3.46 13.16
CA GLN A 107 13.17 -3.52 13.04
C GLN A 107 12.62 -2.20 12.48
N PHE A 108 11.72 -2.30 11.51
CA PHE A 108 11.07 -1.18 10.85
C PHE A 108 9.58 -1.20 11.17
N PHE A 109 9.04 -0.05 11.53
CA PHE A 109 7.65 0.14 11.90
C PHE A 109 7.05 1.28 11.10
N LYS A 110 5.84 1.08 10.60
CA LYS A 110 5.04 2.12 9.96
C LYS A 110 3.67 2.09 10.57
N PHE A 111 3.34 3.16 11.26
CA PHE A 111 2.04 3.34 11.86
C PHE A 111 1.22 4.26 10.98
N SER A 112 -0.03 3.89 10.71
CA SER A 112 -0.94 4.66 9.88
C SER A 112 -2.29 4.80 10.57
N GLY A 113 -2.92 5.96 10.42
CA GLY A 113 -4.25 6.23 10.95
C GLY A 113 -5.05 7.11 10.01
N GLY A 114 -6.35 6.86 9.91
CA GLY A 114 -7.27 7.64 9.08
C GLY A 114 -8.20 6.77 8.25
N LEU A 115 -8.53 7.24 7.05
CA LEU A 115 -9.32 6.52 6.05
C LEU A 115 -8.38 5.81 5.08
N PHE A 116 -8.40 4.48 5.12
CA PHE A 116 -7.66 3.58 4.24
C PHE A 116 -8.48 3.23 3.00
N GLY A 117 -7.79 2.67 2.00
CA GLY A 117 -8.45 2.17 0.79
C GLY A 117 -9.54 1.14 1.10
N ARG A 118 -10.46 0.94 0.15
CA ARG A 118 -11.64 0.06 0.30
C ARG A 118 -12.62 0.51 1.39
N GLU A 119 -12.75 1.82 1.60
CA GLU A 119 -13.75 2.39 2.52
C GLU A 119 -13.55 1.88 3.97
N ARG A 120 -12.29 1.72 4.39
CA ARG A 120 -11.93 1.31 5.75
C ARG A 120 -11.39 2.50 6.52
N TYR A 121 -11.70 2.61 7.79
CA TYR A 121 -11.11 3.64 8.64
C TYR A 121 -10.60 3.02 9.94
N GLY A 122 -9.53 3.57 10.51
CA GLY A 122 -9.00 3.10 11.77
C GLY A 122 -7.49 3.32 11.89
N ILE A 123 -6.84 2.35 12.53
CA ILE A 123 -5.39 2.33 12.79
C ILE A 123 -4.76 1.08 12.18
N ASP A 124 -3.55 1.21 11.67
CA ASP A 124 -2.77 0.15 11.05
C ASP A 124 -1.30 0.25 11.48
N MET A 125 -0.68 -0.90 11.70
CA MET A 125 0.74 -1.04 11.99
C MET A 125 1.34 -2.08 11.04
N LYS A 126 2.32 -1.65 10.26
CA LYS A 126 3.17 -2.49 9.45
C LYS A 126 4.53 -2.64 10.13
N TRP A 127 5.02 -3.86 10.17
CA TRP A 127 6.29 -4.21 10.78
C TRP A 127 7.11 -5.05 9.83
N MET A 128 8.43 -4.84 9.81
CA MET A 128 9.36 -5.67 9.08
C MET A 128 10.67 -5.81 9.84
N TYR A 129 11.19 -7.03 9.85
CA TYR A 129 12.47 -7.41 10.44
C TYR A 129 13.32 -8.18 9.42
N PRO A 130 14.29 -7.52 8.77
CA PRO A 130 15.30 -8.18 7.97
C PRO A 130 16.24 -8.97 8.88
N MET A 131 16.03 -10.29 8.94
CA MET A 131 16.89 -11.20 9.70
C MET A 131 18.29 -11.24 9.09
N ASN A 132 18.34 -11.50 7.78
CA ASN A 132 19.56 -11.69 6.99
C ASN A 132 19.45 -11.01 5.62
N HIS A 133 20.54 -11.03 4.84
CA HIS A 133 20.57 -10.45 3.50
C HIS A 133 19.60 -11.12 2.50
N TRP A 134 19.09 -12.31 2.80
CA TRP A 134 18.18 -13.09 1.95
C TRP A 134 16.83 -13.37 2.61
N LEU A 135 16.65 -13.13 3.93
CA LEU A 135 15.41 -13.45 4.65
C LEU A 135 14.95 -12.25 5.48
N ALA A 136 13.67 -11.91 5.37
CA ALA A 136 12.98 -10.96 6.23
C ALA A 136 11.64 -11.54 6.68
N VAL A 137 11.17 -11.12 7.85
CA VAL A 137 9.82 -11.37 8.33
C VAL A 137 9.08 -10.05 8.33
N ASP A 138 7.80 -10.09 7.95
CA ASP A 138 6.95 -8.93 7.94
C ASP A 138 5.55 -9.25 8.43
N ALA A 139 4.89 -8.25 8.98
CA ALA A 139 3.52 -8.36 9.42
C ALA A 139 2.78 -7.05 9.20
N GLN A 140 1.48 -7.16 9.05
CA GLN A 140 0.56 -6.03 9.07
C GLN A 140 -0.59 -6.39 10.00
N ILE A 141 -0.94 -5.47 10.89
CA ILE A 141 -2.11 -5.60 11.75
C ILE A 141 -2.84 -4.26 11.76
N GLY A 142 -4.16 -4.29 11.69
CA GLY A 142 -4.95 -3.12 11.89
C GLY A 142 -6.29 -3.40 12.54
N TYR A 143 -6.77 -2.34 13.15
CA TYR A 143 -8.06 -2.29 13.82
C TYR A 143 -8.90 -1.29 13.06
N THR A 144 -9.89 -1.79 12.32
CA THR A 144 -10.62 -1.03 11.32
C THR A 144 -12.13 -1.16 11.48
N GLY A 145 -12.84 -0.12 11.06
CA GLY A 145 -14.28 -0.10 10.79
C GLY A 145 -14.54 0.12 9.30
N PHE A 146 -15.78 -0.04 8.89
CA PHE A 146 -16.22 0.36 7.55
C PHE A 146 -16.69 1.81 7.60
N CYS A 147 -16.24 2.66 6.68
CA CYS A 147 -16.85 3.96 6.47
C CYS A 147 -16.98 4.25 4.98
N SER A 148 -18.22 4.23 4.50
CA SER A 148 -18.53 4.42 3.08
C SER A 148 -19.09 5.80 2.82
N MET A 149 -18.39 6.55 1.96
CA MET A 149 -18.89 7.82 1.43
C MET A 149 -19.74 7.64 0.15
N ALA A 150 -19.97 6.39 -0.29
CA ALA A 150 -20.61 6.12 -1.57
C ALA A 150 -22.15 6.13 -1.51
N VAL A 151 -22.75 5.79 -0.36
CA VAL A 151 -24.21 5.68 -0.23
C VAL A 151 -24.74 6.79 0.70
N ASP A 152 -24.35 6.88 1.97
CA ASP A 152 -24.88 7.91 2.90
C ASP A 152 -23.94 8.33 4.06
N TRP A 153 -22.61 8.30 3.89
CA TRP A 153 -21.65 8.61 4.98
C TRP A 153 -21.85 7.73 6.22
N GLU A 154 -22.11 6.44 6.01
CA GLU A 154 -22.26 5.49 7.09
C GLU A 154 -20.89 5.01 7.58
N CYS A 155 -20.53 5.39 8.81
CA CYS A 155 -19.40 4.80 9.52
C CYS A 155 -19.91 3.76 10.54
N SER A 156 -19.53 2.49 10.33
CA SER A 156 -19.69 1.41 11.30
C SER A 156 -18.77 1.61 12.50
N LYS A 157 -19.10 1.01 13.66
CA LYS A 157 -18.16 0.93 14.79
C LYS A 157 -16.87 0.22 14.37
N MET A 158 -15.74 0.68 14.92
CA MET A 158 -14.43 0.07 14.74
C MET A 158 -14.32 -1.15 15.65
N GLU A 159 -14.57 -2.33 15.10
CA GLU A 159 -14.58 -3.61 15.83
C GLU A 159 -13.76 -4.71 15.13
N ARG A 160 -13.32 -4.47 13.88
CA ARG A 160 -12.68 -5.51 13.07
C ARG A 160 -11.16 -5.49 13.24
N VAL A 161 -10.61 -6.60 13.73
CA VAL A 161 -9.17 -6.87 13.75
C VAL A 161 -8.81 -7.68 12.52
N THR A 162 -7.92 -7.14 11.70
CA THR A 162 -7.37 -7.79 10.51
C THR A 162 -5.86 -7.78 10.59
N GLY A 163 -5.22 -8.85 10.13
CA GLY A 163 -3.79 -8.87 10.07
C GLY A 163 -3.23 -10.15 9.50
N TRP A 164 -2.01 -10.04 9.01
CA TRP A 164 -1.25 -11.15 8.45
C TRP A 164 0.20 -11.04 8.88
N ILE A 165 0.87 -12.19 8.88
CA ILE A 165 2.30 -12.32 9.10
C ILE A 165 2.88 -13.17 7.98
N GLY A 166 4.10 -12.86 7.56
CA GLY A 166 4.74 -13.51 6.45
C GLY A 166 6.26 -13.53 6.54
N ALA A 167 6.82 -14.33 5.65
CA ALA A 167 8.25 -14.39 5.40
C ALA A 167 8.53 -14.00 3.95
N ARG A 168 9.63 -13.28 3.76
CA ARG A 168 10.12 -12.84 2.45
C ARG A 168 11.54 -13.35 2.25
N MET A 169 11.74 -14.10 1.17
CA MET A 169 13.06 -14.58 0.76
C MET A 169 13.49 -13.87 -0.51
N TYR A 170 14.70 -13.31 -0.52
CA TYR A 170 15.23 -12.56 -1.67
C TYR A 170 16.52 -13.16 -2.20
N MET A 171 16.49 -13.57 -3.46
CA MET A 171 17.65 -14.09 -4.19
C MET A 171 18.34 -12.96 -4.97
N ASN A 172 19.50 -12.51 -4.48
CA ASN A 172 20.26 -11.41 -5.06
C ASN A 172 20.71 -11.64 -6.50
N LYS A 173 21.14 -12.86 -6.85
CA LYS A 173 21.69 -13.15 -8.19
C LYS A 173 20.65 -13.03 -9.30
N LEU A 174 19.38 -13.33 -9.00
CA LEU A 174 18.28 -13.35 -9.96
C LEU A 174 17.34 -12.14 -9.83
N ASN A 175 17.51 -11.34 -8.76
CA ASN A 175 16.55 -10.32 -8.32
C ASN A 175 15.14 -10.89 -8.19
N THR A 176 15.02 -12.02 -7.50
CA THR A 176 13.75 -12.73 -7.32
C THR A 176 13.38 -12.76 -5.85
N GLU A 177 12.15 -12.39 -5.54
CA GLU A 177 11.57 -12.40 -4.21
C GLU A 177 10.45 -13.44 -4.12
N PHE A 178 10.51 -14.26 -3.07
CA PHE A 178 9.45 -15.19 -2.69
C PHE A 178 8.79 -14.65 -1.43
N ARG A 179 7.47 -14.56 -1.43
CA ARG A 179 6.68 -14.15 -0.27
C ARG A 179 5.74 -15.25 0.12
N LEU A 180 5.64 -15.52 1.41
CA LEU A 180 4.64 -16.40 1.98
C LEU A 180 3.99 -15.66 3.14
N GLN A 181 2.69 -15.41 3.06
CA GLN A 181 1.94 -14.69 4.08
C GLN A 181 0.67 -15.44 4.45
N GLY A 182 0.34 -15.45 5.73
CA GLY A 182 -0.86 -16.07 6.26
C GLY A 182 -1.51 -15.19 7.32
N GLY A 183 -2.83 -15.16 7.37
CA GLY A 183 -3.52 -14.33 8.34
C GLY A 183 -5.03 -14.26 8.15
N ARG A 184 -5.62 -13.30 8.86
CA ARG A 184 -7.04 -12.95 8.83
C ARG A 184 -7.23 -11.65 8.05
N TYR A 185 -8.01 -11.71 6.98
CA TYR A 185 -8.18 -10.59 6.05
C TYR A 185 -9.46 -9.80 6.35
N ILE A 186 -9.75 -8.79 5.50
CA ILE A 186 -10.84 -7.83 5.71
C ILE A 186 -12.19 -8.53 5.90
N TYR A 187 -12.46 -9.63 5.21
CA TYR A 187 -13.74 -10.32 5.30
C TYR A 187 -13.75 -11.42 6.35
N GLU A 188 -12.78 -11.39 7.27
CA GLU A 188 -12.64 -12.36 8.36
C GLU A 188 -12.30 -13.77 7.88
N ASP A 189 -11.98 -13.88 6.59
CA ASP A 189 -11.42 -15.04 5.94
C ASP A 189 -9.98 -15.26 6.40
N TYR A 190 -9.67 -16.53 6.69
CA TYR A 190 -8.30 -16.96 6.89
C TYR A 190 -7.77 -17.53 5.59
N GLY A 191 -6.51 -17.22 5.31
CA GLY A 191 -5.89 -17.72 4.09
C GLY A 191 -4.39 -17.55 4.08
N VAL A 192 -3.77 -18.26 3.15
CA VAL A 192 -2.33 -18.24 2.90
C VAL A 192 -2.09 -17.87 1.44
N ARG A 193 -1.14 -16.96 1.22
CA ARG A 193 -0.75 -16.48 -0.11
C ARG A 193 0.74 -16.67 -0.30
N GLY A 194 1.09 -17.37 -1.37
CA GLY A 194 2.44 -17.51 -1.87
C GLY A 194 2.63 -16.65 -3.13
N GLU A 195 3.70 -15.87 -3.18
CA GLU A 195 4.05 -15.06 -4.36
C GLU A 195 5.50 -15.32 -4.76
N CYS A 196 5.75 -15.36 -6.07
CA CYS A 196 7.08 -15.34 -6.65
C CYS A 196 7.16 -14.15 -7.60
N MET A 197 8.05 -13.21 -7.31
CA MET A 197 8.22 -11.96 -8.05
C MET A 197 9.66 -11.83 -8.54
N ARG A 198 9.83 -11.47 -9.81
CA ARG A 198 11.11 -11.09 -10.38
C ARG A 198 11.14 -9.59 -10.65
N HIS A 199 12.19 -8.95 -10.18
CA HIS A 199 12.42 -7.53 -10.32
C HIS A 199 13.40 -7.25 -11.47
N PHE A 200 12.91 -6.50 -12.44
CA PHE A 200 13.69 -5.91 -13.53
C PHE A 200 13.90 -4.42 -13.25
N LYS A 201 14.63 -3.74 -14.15
CA LYS A 201 14.77 -2.28 -14.13
C LYS A 201 13.40 -1.65 -14.45
N HIS A 202 12.83 -0.88 -13.52
CA HIS A 202 11.52 -0.22 -13.61
C HIS A 202 10.29 -1.14 -13.73
N CYS A 203 10.44 -2.45 -13.61
CA CYS A 203 9.34 -3.41 -13.76
C CYS A 203 9.50 -4.57 -12.78
N THR A 204 8.40 -5.03 -12.19
CA THR A 204 8.32 -6.30 -11.46
C THR A 204 7.23 -7.14 -12.07
N VAL A 205 7.53 -8.40 -12.36
CA VAL A 205 6.53 -9.39 -12.78
C VAL A 205 6.48 -10.48 -11.74
N GLY A 206 5.30 -10.92 -11.35
CA GLY A 206 5.15 -12.02 -10.41
C GLY A 206 3.92 -12.85 -10.65
N VAL A 207 3.95 -14.05 -10.09
CA VAL A 207 2.82 -14.98 -10.01
C VAL A 207 2.48 -15.21 -8.56
N TYR A 208 1.22 -15.45 -8.27
CA TYR A 208 0.78 -15.83 -6.92
C TYR A 208 -0.24 -16.94 -6.97
N ALA A 209 -0.21 -17.73 -5.90
CA ALA A 209 -1.21 -18.70 -5.53
C ALA A 209 -1.73 -18.31 -4.15
N GLN A 210 -3.02 -18.45 -3.95
CA GLN A 210 -3.65 -18.14 -2.68
C GLN A 210 -4.71 -19.18 -2.37
N TYR A 211 -4.85 -19.51 -1.10
CA TYR A 211 -5.90 -20.39 -0.59
C TYR A 211 -6.57 -19.70 0.58
N SER A 212 -7.90 -19.68 0.57
CA SER A 212 -8.70 -19.14 1.67
C SER A 212 -9.87 -20.05 2.01
N ASP A 213 -10.34 -19.96 3.25
CA ASP A 213 -11.45 -20.78 3.74
C ASP A 213 -12.78 -20.48 3.01
N TRP A 214 -12.91 -19.31 2.40
CA TRP A 214 -14.14 -18.88 1.70
C TRP A 214 -14.01 -18.87 0.18
N GLY A 215 -12.93 -18.32 -0.36
CA GLY A 215 -12.69 -18.23 -1.81
C GLY A 215 -11.88 -19.38 -2.38
N GLU A 216 -11.65 -20.43 -1.58
CA GLU A 216 -10.88 -21.63 -1.95
C GLU A 216 -9.54 -21.27 -2.63
N GLU A 217 -9.18 -21.96 -3.71
CA GLU A 217 -7.95 -21.76 -4.46
C GLU A 217 -8.10 -20.67 -5.53
N ASN A 218 -7.18 -19.70 -5.53
CA ASN A 218 -7.08 -18.72 -6.60
C ASN A 218 -5.62 -18.50 -7.03
N PHE A 219 -5.43 -18.28 -8.31
CA PHE A 219 -4.13 -18.09 -8.93
C PHE A 219 -4.15 -16.84 -9.79
N GLY A 220 -3.00 -16.19 -9.93
CA GLY A 220 -2.93 -14.97 -10.70
C GLY A 220 -1.52 -14.49 -10.97
N PHE A 221 -1.44 -13.38 -11.67
CA PHE A 221 -0.18 -12.70 -11.91
C PHE A 221 -0.30 -11.20 -11.63
N LYS A 222 0.85 -10.60 -11.37
CA LYS A 222 1.00 -9.19 -11.08
C LYS A 222 2.09 -8.61 -11.95
N VAL A 223 1.83 -7.42 -12.48
CA VAL A 223 2.83 -6.61 -13.15
C VAL A 223 2.83 -5.23 -12.50
N VAL A 224 3.98 -4.82 -11.96
CA VAL A 224 4.19 -3.49 -11.38
C VAL A 224 5.21 -2.76 -12.24
N MET A 225 4.78 -1.72 -12.93
CA MET A 225 5.61 -0.88 -13.79
C MET A 225 5.80 0.49 -13.15
N MET A 226 7.02 1.00 -13.11
CA MET A 226 7.29 2.37 -12.69
C MET A 226 7.08 3.30 -13.88
N ILE A 227 6.29 4.37 -13.69
CA ILE A 227 5.89 5.26 -14.78
C ILE A 227 6.93 6.39 -14.93
N PRO A 228 7.42 6.68 -16.15
CA PRO A 228 8.28 7.83 -16.39
C PRO A 228 7.56 9.16 -16.07
N PRO A 229 8.28 10.24 -15.75
CA PRO A 229 9.73 10.42 -15.89
C PRO A 229 10.55 9.81 -14.74
N TYR A 230 11.59 9.07 -15.09
CA TYR A 230 12.54 8.48 -14.13
C TYR A 230 13.51 9.49 -13.52
N LYS A 231 13.74 10.62 -14.20
CA LYS A 231 14.54 11.73 -13.68
C LYS A 231 13.59 12.82 -13.24
N ARG A 232 13.52 13.08 -11.93
CA ARG A 232 12.59 14.04 -11.33
C ARG A 232 13.36 15.21 -10.72
N LYS A 233 12.86 16.43 -10.90
CA LYS A 233 13.39 17.61 -10.21
C LYS A 233 12.60 17.76 -8.91
N MET A 234 13.29 17.78 -7.77
CA MET A 234 12.65 17.98 -6.48
C MET A 234 12.53 19.47 -6.17
N ARG A 235 11.31 19.89 -5.80
CA ARG A 235 10.92 21.22 -5.30
C ARG A 235 10.09 21.03 -4.03
N LYS A 236 9.76 22.14 -3.35
CA LYS A 236 8.83 22.13 -2.21
C LYS A 236 7.42 21.63 -2.59
N ILE A 237 6.98 21.94 -3.81
CA ILE A 237 5.73 21.42 -4.38
C ILE A 237 6.06 20.83 -5.75
N ASN A 238 5.75 19.56 -5.92
CA ASN A 238 5.99 18.80 -7.15
C ASN A 238 4.67 18.38 -7.78
N PHE A 239 4.61 18.46 -9.10
CA PHE A 239 3.51 17.91 -9.90
C PHE A 239 4.06 16.76 -10.74
N ARG A 240 3.45 15.58 -10.63
CA ARG A 240 3.92 14.37 -11.32
C ARG A 240 2.77 13.41 -11.63
N PRO A 241 2.92 12.50 -12.60
CA PRO A 241 2.02 11.35 -12.67
C PRO A 241 2.18 10.45 -11.43
N ALA A 242 1.23 9.55 -11.21
CA ALA A 242 1.40 8.43 -10.31
C ALA A 242 2.71 7.69 -10.64
N SER A 243 3.43 7.24 -9.61
CA SER A 243 4.77 6.68 -9.76
C SER A 243 4.76 5.26 -10.30
N ASN A 244 3.65 4.54 -10.15
CA ASN A 244 3.54 3.16 -10.61
C ASN A 244 2.19 2.89 -11.27
N PHE A 245 2.22 1.91 -12.15
CA PHE A 245 1.06 1.21 -12.67
C PHE A 245 1.13 -0.22 -12.14
N ARG A 246 0.04 -0.71 -11.56
CA ARG A 246 -0.08 -2.09 -11.12
C ARG A 246 -1.25 -2.76 -11.81
N LEU A 247 -0.96 -3.86 -12.48
CA LEU A 247 -1.94 -4.81 -12.98
C LEU A 247 -1.92 -6.05 -12.09
N THR A 248 -3.09 -6.44 -11.60
CA THR A 248 -3.29 -7.72 -10.92
C THR A 248 -4.38 -8.47 -11.67
N TYR A 249 -4.07 -9.67 -12.14
CA TYR A 249 -5.03 -10.57 -12.76
C TYR A 249 -5.30 -11.72 -11.81
N ASN A 250 -6.58 -11.96 -11.50
CA ASN A 250 -7.06 -13.13 -10.77
C ASN A 250 -7.73 -14.08 -11.77
N LEU A 251 -7.44 -15.37 -11.67
CA LEU A 251 -8.11 -16.41 -12.47
C LEU A 251 -9.57 -16.53 -12.05
N GLN A 252 -9.83 -16.60 -10.74
CA GLN A 252 -11.18 -16.54 -10.21
C GLN A 252 -11.59 -15.10 -9.95
N ALA A 253 -12.77 -14.72 -10.44
CA ALA A 253 -13.34 -13.40 -10.28
C ALA A 253 -14.00 -13.20 -8.89
N ASP A 254 -13.41 -13.77 -7.82
CA ASP A 254 -13.87 -13.54 -6.45
C ASP A 254 -13.34 -12.19 -5.94
N PRO A 255 -14.21 -11.21 -5.68
CA PRO A 255 -13.78 -9.89 -5.22
C PRO A 255 -13.54 -9.82 -3.70
N TYR A 256 -13.84 -10.88 -2.94
CA TYR A 256 -13.88 -10.84 -1.48
C TYR A 256 -12.82 -11.67 -0.77
N SER A 257 -12.23 -12.68 -1.40
CA SER A 257 -11.18 -13.49 -0.77
C SER A 257 -9.84 -12.79 -0.61
N MET A 258 -9.22 -13.01 0.54
CA MET A 258 -7.88 -12.56 0.95
C MET A 258 -7.64 -11.07 0.74
N LEU A 259 -8.67 -10.28 1.00
CA LEU A 259 -8.65 -8.87 0.71
C LEU A 259 -7.98 -8.09 1.83
N MET A 260 -6.96 -7.30 1.48
CA MET A 260 -6.32 -6.34 2.39
C MET A 260 -6.47 -4.91 1.87
N TYR A 261 -6.46 -3.94 2.78
CA TYR A 261 -6.51 -2.51 2.48
C TYR A 261 -5.10 -1.94 2.36
N ARG A 262 -4.99 -0.81 1.67
CA ARG A 262 -3.73 -0.06 1.55
C ARG A 262 -3.78 1.18 2.42
N THR A 263 -2.61 1.59 2.89
CA THR A 263 -2.44 2.75 3.76
C THR A 263 -1.65 3.88 3.08
N ASP A 264 -1.23 3.69 1.84
CA ASP A 264 -0.60 4.70 1.00
C ASP A 264 -1.17 4.63 -0.44
N PRO A 265 -1.47 5.77 -1.10
CA PRO A 265 -2.03 5.81 -2.45
C PRO A 265 -1.22 5.03 -3.50
N GLU A 266 0.12 5.12 -3.40
CA GLU A 266 1.02 4.50 -4.37
C GLU A 266 1.65 3.22 -3.81
N GLU A 267 1.08 2.64 -2.73
CA GLU A 267 1.56 1.41 -2.12
C GLU A 267 1.62 0.26 -3.13
N ASN A 268 2.80 -0.34 -3.25
CA ASN A 268 3.05 -1.41 -4.19
C ASN A 268 4.10 -2.41 -3.68
N GLU A 269 4.05 -3.61 -4.25
CA GLU A 269 4.87 -4.74 -3.86
C GLU A 269 6.35 -4.56 -4.21
N ARG A 270 6.69 -3.68 -5.16
CA ARG A 270 8.08 -3.42 -5.59
C ARG A 270 8.83 -2.50 -4.64
N GLU A 271 8.22 -1.37 -4.28
CA GLU A 271 8.83 -0.37 -3.38
C GLU A 271 8.65 -0.75 -1.90
N GLY A 272 7.66 -1.60 -1.60
CA GLY A 272 7.35 -2.02 -0.25
C GLY A 272 6.67 -0.90 0.55
N ASN A 273 6.73 -1.04 1.88
CA ASN A 273 5.97 -0.18 2.79
C ASN A 273 6.79 0.94 3.45
N PHE A 274 8.11 0.83 3.42
CA PHE A 274 9.03 1.67 4.17
C PHE A 274 9.90 2.50 3.23
N ASN A 275 10.39 3.64 3.73
CA ASN A 275 11.33 4.46 2.99
C ASN A 275 12.54 3.64 2.51
N ARG A 276 12.80 3.71 1.20
CA ARG A 276 13.92 3.01 0.57
C ARG A 276 15.26 3.33 1.23
N ASN A 277 15.48 4.59 1.62
CA ASN A 277 16.76 5.04 2.16
C ASN A 277 17.04 4.41 3.53
N SER A 278 16.01 4.15 4.34
CA SER A 278 16.16 3.50 5.64
C SER A 278 16.22 1.97 5.52
N LEU A 279 15.39 1.36 4.66
CA LEU A 279 15.33 -0.09 4.46
C LEU A 279 16.12 -0.54 3.22
N GLN A 280 17.41 -0.83 3.40
CA GLN A 280 18.30 -1.37 2.36
C GLN A 280 18.24 -2.90 2.26
N TRP A 281 17.06 -3.46 2.00
CA TRP A 281 16.84 -4.91 1.86
C TRP A 281 16.01 -5.25 0.60
N GLY A 282 16.21 -6.45 0.06
CA GLY A 282 15.42 -6.94 -1.08
C GLY A 282 15.59 -6.08 -2.34
N ALA A 283 14.48 -5.75 -2.99
CA ALA A 283 14.45 -4.92 -4.21
C ALA A 283 15.00 -3.50 -3.99
N ASN A 284 15.01 -2.98 -2.77
CA ASN A 284 15.54 -1.65 -2.47
C ASN A 284 17.06 -1.53 -2.72
N ARG A 285 17.78 -2.67 -2.73
CA ARG A 285 19.22 -2.75 -3.05
C ARG A 285 19.52 -2.62 -4.55
N MET A 286 18.51 -2.74 -5.41
CA MET A 286 18.67 -2.44 -6.83
C MET A 286 18.91 -0.93 -7.02
N PRO A 287 19.34 -0.47 -8.21
CA PRO A 287 19.32 0.95 -8.54
C PRO A 287 17.93 1.56 -8.32
N ALA A 288 17.89 2.80 -7.84
CA ALA A 288 16.63 3.52 -7.67
C ALA A 288 15.89 3.70 -9.01
N ASP A 289 14.57 3.50 -8.99
CA ASP A 289 13.77 3.68 -10.20
C ASP A 289 13.65 5.15 -10.59
N PHE A 290 13.65 6.04 -9.58
CA PHE A 290 13.67 7.48 -9.76
C PHE A 290 14.98 8.07 -9.27
N SER A 291 15.61 8.89 -10.10
CA SER A 291 16.73 9.74 -9.69
C SER A 291 16.23 11.17 -9.48
N GLU A 292 16.52 11.73 -8.33
CA GLU A 292 16.19 13.10 -7.99
C GLU A 292 17.37 14.03 -8.32
N LYS A 293 17.08 15.15 -8.98
CA LYS A 293 18.00 16.29 -9.04
C LYS A 293 17.43 17.37 -8.13
N GLU A 294 18.26 17.91 -7.24
CA GLU A 294 17.90 19.12 -6.50
C GLU A 294 17.55 20.22 -7.52
N GLY A 295 16.30 20.68 -7.48
CA GLY A 295 15.91 21.85 -8.24
C GLY A 295 16.60 23.04 -7.62
N GLY A 296 17.63 23.56 -8.28
CA GLY A 296 18.33 24.76 -7.83
C GLY A 296 17.31 25.85 -7.50
N SER A 297 17.39 26.40 -6.29
CA SER A 297 16.70 27.64 -5.95
C SER A 297 17.29 28.72 -6.86
N GLY A 298 16.54 29.11 -7.90
CA GLY A 298 16.79 30.38 -8.56
C GLY A 298 16.75 31.47 -7.48
N LYS A 299 17.84 32.25 -7.42
CA LYS A 299 17.93 33.49 -6.65
C LYS A 299 16.76 34.41 -6.97
#